data_AF-A0A7S1V6K0-F1
#
_entry.id   AF-A0A7S1V6K0-F1
#
_cell.length_a   1.000
_cell.length_b   1.000
_cell.length_c   1.000
_cell.angle_alpha   90.00
_cell.angle_beta   90.00
_cell.angle_gamma   90.00
#
_symmetry.space_group_name_H-M   'P 1'
#
loop_
_entity.id
_entity.type
_entity.pdbx_description
1 polymer ?
#
loop_
_entity_poly.entity_id
_entity_poly.type
_entity_poly.pdbx_seq_one_letter_code
_entity_poly.pdbx_strand_id
1 'polypeptide(L)'
;RYTEGWIEFERKKIAKHVAQNLNSTPISNYKRDAHFGDLWSLKYLSGFKWSHLTEKVAYERRVREQKLRVELMQARRENAAYTELVEQGKKLDKIEARRKKKQKTDDPSRKRRQPKQTKPMNEGSDKSARKAVLGALV
;
A
#
# COMPACT_ATOMS: atom_id res chain seq x y z
N ARG A 1 -1.32 3.74 35.94
CA ARG A 1 -0.11 3.94 36.77
C ARG A 1 0.93 2.94 36.29
N TYR A 2 2.14 3.38 35.95
CA TYR A 2 3.21 2.48 35.49
C TYR A 2 4.06 2.05 36.68
N THR A 3 4.51 0.79 36.69
CA THR A 3 5.31 0.19 37.76
C THR A 3 6.79 0.04 37.41
N GLU A 4 7.10 0.03 36.11
CA GLU A 4 8.44 -0.19 35.57
C GLU A 4 8.71 0.79 34.42
N GLY A 5 9.99 1.09 34.19
CA GLY A 5 10.43 2.01 33.15
C GLY A 5 11.75 1.54 32.51
N TRP A 6 12.02 2.05 31.32
CA TRP A 6 13.20 1.70 30.53
C TRP A 6 14.05 2.95 30.31
N ILE A 7 15.36 2.80 30.41
CA ILE A 7 16.33 3.87 30.16
C ILE A 7 17.34 3.35 29.14
N GLU A 8 17.49 4.06 28.02
CA GLU A 8 18.48 3.75 26.99
C GLU A 8 19.68 4.70 27.12
N PHE A 9 20.89 4.14 27.04
CA PHE A 9 22.14 4.89 27.08
C PHE A 9 22.87 4.71 25.75
N GLU A 10 23.47 5.79 25.24
CA GLU A 10 24.29 5.75 24.03
C GLU A 10 25.55 4.88 24.21
N ARG A 11 26.18 4.94 25.39
CA ARG A 11 27.42 4.20 25.69
C ARG A 11 27.19 3.08 26.69
N LYS A 12 27.48 1.84 26.28
CA LYS A 12 27.41 0.62 27.11
C LYS A 12 28.18 0.72 28.44
N LYS A 13 29.34 1.39 28.45
CA LYS A 13 30.13 1.55 29.68
C LYS A 13 29.38 2.36 30.74
N ILE A 14 28.69 3.42 30.33
CA ILE A 14 27.90 4.27 31.22
C ILE A 14 26.70 3.48 31.75
N ALA A 15 25.98 2.77 30.86
CA ALA A 15 24.83 1.95 31.25
C ALA A 15 25.19 0.92 32.35
N LYS A 16 26.32 0.23 32.19
CA LYS A 16 26.82 -0.72 33.19
C LYS A 16 27.17 -0.05 34.50
N HIS A 17 27.88 1.08 34.44
CA HIS A 17 28.32 1.79 35.64
C HIS A 17 27.14 2.34 36.44
N VAL A 18 26.15 2.94 35.76
CA VAL A 18 24.91 3.42 36.40
C VAL A 18 24.15 2.27 37.02
N ALA A 19 23.94 1.17 36.28
CA ALA A 19 23.22 0.02 36.82
C ALA A 19 23.94 -0.62 38.02
N GLN A 20 25.28 -0.62 38.06
CA GLN A 20 26.02 -1.16 39.19
C GLN A 20 26.01 -0.25 40.41
N ASN A 21 26.18 1.07 40.21
CA ASN A 21 26.31 2.00 41.33
C ASN A 21 24.97 2.43 41.92
N LEU A 22 23.96 2.61 41.07
CA LEU A 22 22.68 3.14 41.49
C LEU A 22 21.73 2.02 41.95
N ASN A 23 21.97 0.77 41.54
CA ASN A 23 21.15 -0.33 42.01
C ASN A 23 21.28 -0.52 43.53
N SER A 24 20.15 -0.70 44.19
CA SER A 24 20.03 -0.85 45.65
C SER A 24 20.43 0.38 46.48
N THR A 25 20.55 1.56 45.87
CA THR A 25 20.72 2.82 46.62
C THR A 25 19.37 3.50 46.86
N PRO A 26 19.23 4.33 47.90
CA PRO A 26 18.01 5.09 48.12
C PRO A 26 17.73 6.03 46.95
N ILE A 27 16.46 6.14 46.57
CA ILE A 27 16.00 7.05 45.50
C ILE A 27 16.12 8.50 45.96
N SER A 28 15.69 8.77 47.19
CA SER A 28 15.75 10.10 47.78
C SER A 28 16.23 10.06 49.22
N ASN A 29 17.08 11.02 49.56
CA ASN A 29 17.54 11.23 50.94
C ASN A 29 16.67 12.28 51.68
N TYR A 30 15.68 12.87 50.99
CA TYR A 30 14.81 13.89 51.55
C TYR A 30 13.57 13.29 52.18
N LYS A 31 13.39 13.49 53.50
CA LYS A 31 12.28 12.93 54.29
C LYS A 31 10.87 13.31 53.81
N ARG A 32 10.73 14.38 53.02
CA ARG A 32 9.44 14.87 52.50
C ARG A 32 9.17 14.44 51.06
N ASP A 33 10.08 13.71 50.45
CA ASP A 33 9.93 13.23 49.08
C ASP A 33 9.03 12.00 49.04
N ALA A 34 8.31 11.81 47.93
CA ALA A 34 7.39 10.71 47.74
C ALA A 34 8.09 9.34 47.71
N HIS A 35 9.39 9.34 47.42
CA HIS A 35 10.24 8.16 47.30
C HIS A 35 11.26 8.02 48.45
N PHE A 36 11.01 8.67 49.59
CA PHE A 36 11.87 8.52 50.75
C PHE A 36 11.79 7.07 51.30
N GLY A 37 12.94 6.40 51.36
CA GLY A 37 13.04 5.01 51.80
C GLY A 37 12.90 3.96 50.68
N ASP A 38 12.49 4.37 49.47
CA ASP A 38 12.50 3.49 48.30
C ASP A 38 13.94 3.28 47.80
N LEU A 39 14.22 2.07 47.31
CA LEU A 39 15.50 1.72 46.70
C LEU A 39 15.37 1.64 45.18
N TRP A 40 16.39 2.08 44.47
CA TRP A 40 16.52 1.81 43.04
C TRP A 40 16.65 0.30 42.77
N SER A 41 15.85 -0.21 41.84
CA SER A 41 15.99 -1.57 41.30
C SER A 41 16.31 -1.46 39.81
N LEU A 42 17.56 -1.68 39.44
CA LEU A 42 18.06 -1.48 38.08
C LEU A 42 18.77 -2.73 37.58
N LYS A 43 18.47 -3.12 36.34
CA LYS A 43 19.13 -4.23 35.66
C LYS A 43 19.66 -3.78 34.30
N TYR A 44 20.96 -3.95 34.08
CA TYR A 44 21.54 -3.74 32.77
C TYR A 44 21.21 -4.91 31.83
N LEU A 45 20.73 -4.60 30.63
CA LEU A 45 20.40 -5.57 29.60
C LEU A 45 21.33 -5.39 28.40
N SER A 46 22.15 -6.40 28.11
CA SER A 46 23.11 -6.36 27.01
C SER A 46 22.44 -6.61 25.66
N GLY A 47 22.79 -5.79 24.66
CA GLY A 47 22.27 -5.97 23.29
C GLY A 47 20.79 -5.59 23.16
N PHE A 48 20.22 -4.97 24.17
CA PHE A 48 18.83 -4.53 24.17
C PHE A 48 18.74 -3.06 23.72
N LYS A 49 17.77 -2.75 22.87
CA LYS A 49 17.51 -1.41 22.33
C LYS A 49 16.04 -1.07 22.51
N TRP A 50 15.69 0.21 22.49
CA TRP A 50 14.30 0.65 22.57
C TRP A 50 13.39 0.01 21.50
N SER A 51 13.94 -0.23 20.31
CA SER A 51 13.23 -0.92 19.21
C SER A 51 12.70 -2.29 19.62
N HIS A 52 13.42 -3.04 20.46
CA HIS A 52 13.01 -4.38 20.89
C HIS A 52 11.79 -4.35 21.84
N LEU A 53 11.54 -3.24 22.55
CA LEU A 53 10.34 -3.09 23.38
C LEU A 53 9.07 -3.01 22.55
N THR A 54 9.17 -2.34 21.41
CA THR A 54 8.03 -2.12 20.51
C THR A 54 8.00 -3.12 19.37
N GLU A 55 9.02 -3.96 19.23
CA GLU A 55 9.18 -4.88 18.10
C GLU A 55 8.01 -5.84 17.95
N LYS A 56 7.54 -6.47 19.03
CA LYS A 56 6.37 -7.36 18.97
C LYS A 56 5.12 -6.63 18.46
N VAL A 57 4.84 -5.45 19.02
CA VAL A 57 3.67 -4.64 18.63
C VAL A 57 3.81 -4.11 17.21
N ALA A 58 5.00 -3.67 16.81
CA ALA A 58 5.30 -3.20 15.47
C ALA A 58 5.18 -4.32 14.44
N TYR A 59 5.67 -5.52 14.76
CA TYR A 59 5.54 -6.72 13.94
C TYR A 59 4.07 -7.10 13.74
N GLU A 60 3.29 -7.19 14.82
CA GLU A 60 1.86 -7.50 14.76
C GLU A 60 1.07 -6.47 13.92
N ARG A 61 1.39 -5.18 14.05
CA ARG A 61 0.81 -4.12 13.21
C ARG A 61 1.15 -4.29 11.74
N ARG A 62 2.44 -4.54 11.42
CA ARG A 62 2.87 -4.77 10.03
C ARG A 62 2.19 -5.99 9.41
N VAL A 63 2.10 -7.09 10.15
CA VAL A 63 1.41 -8.31 9.68
C VAL A 63 -0.07 -8.02 9.42
N ARG A 64 -0.74 -7.26 10.31
CA ARG A 64 -2.14 -6.86 10.12
C ARG A 64 -2.32 -5.99 8.89
N GLU A 65 -1.48 -4.97 8.71
CA GLU A 65 -1.52 -4.07 7.55
C GLU A 65 -1.28 -4.83 6.25
N GLN A 66 -0.35 -5.79 6.23
CA GLN A 66 -0.10 -6.63 5.06
C GLN A 66 -1.32 -7.49 4.72
N LYS A 67 -1.96 -8.13 5.70
CA LYS A 67 -3.18 -8.93 5.48
C LYS A 67 -4.32 -8.07 4.92
N LEU A 68 -4.58 -6.93 5.55
CA LEU A 68 -5.60 -5.98 5.09
C LEU A 68 -5.32 -5.49 3.66
N ARG A 69 -4.05 -5.23 3.34
CA ARG A 69 -3.65 -4.81 1.99
C ARG A 69 -3.93 -5.91 0.96
N VAL A 70 -3.65 -7.17 1.28
CA VAL A 70 -3.95 -8.31 0.40
C VAL A 70 -5.45 -8.46 0.19
N GLU A 71 -6.24 -8.42 1.27
CA GLU A 71 -7.71 -8.48 1.20
C GLU A 71 -8.29 -7.33 0.37
N LEU A 72 -7.80 -6.11 0.57
CA LEU A 72 -8.22 -4.94 -0.22
C LEU A 72 -7.85 -5.09 -1.70
N MET A 73 -6.67 -5.63 -2.01
CA MET A 73 -6.26 -5.88 -3.38
C MET A 73 -7.15 -6.95 -4.06
N GLN A 74 -7.52 -8.00 -3.33
CA GLN A 74 -8.45 -9.00 -3.82
C GLN A 74 -9.85 -8.41 -4.09
N ALA A 75 -10.42 -7.69 -3.13
CA ALA A 75 -11.72 -7.04 -3.28
C ALA A 75 -11.73 -6.02 -4.43
N ARG A 76 -10.65 -5.26 -4.61
CA ARG A 76 -10.50 -4.34 -5.75
C ARG A 76 -10.49 -5.08 -7.09
N ARG A 77 -9.79 -6.22 -7.17
CA ARG A 77 -9.75 -7.04 -8.38
C ARG A 77 -11.12 -7.61 -8.73
N GLU A 78 -11.85 -8.13 -7.74
CA GLU A 78 -13.21 -8.65 -7.90
C GLU A 78 -14.18 -7.54 -8.33
N ASN A 79 -14.13 -6.36 -7.70
CA ASN A 79 -14.96 -5.22 -8.07
C ASN A 79 -14.67 -4.70 -9.48
N ALA A 80 -13.40 -4.66 -9.90
CA ALA A 80 -13.03 -4.26 -11.26
C ALA A 80 -13.59 -5.25 -12.30
N ALA A 81 -13.41 -6.55 -12.07
CA ALA A 81 -13.95 -7.60 -12.94
C ALA A 81 -15.49 -7.54 -13.02
N TYR A 82 -16.18 -7.32 -11.90
CA TYR A 82 -17.63 -7.16 -11.88
C TYR A 82 -18.08 -5.93 -12.70
N THR A 83 -17.38 -4.81 -12.55
CA THR A 83 -17.69 -3.58 -13.29
C THR A 83 -17.55 -3.80 -14.80
N GLU A 84 -16.49 -4.47 -15.25
CA GLU A 84 -16.28 -4.83 -16.66
C GLU A 84 -17.41 -5.72 -17.20
N LEU A 85 -17.80 -6.76 -16.45
CA LEU A 85 -18.91 -7.66 -16.83
C LEU A 85 -20.24 -6.92 -16.93
N VAL A 86 -20.55 -6.02 -15.99
CA VAL A 86 -21.76 -5.19 -16.03
C VAL A 86 -21.76 -4.25 -17.24
N GLU A 87 -20.62 -3.64 -17.56
CA GLU A 87 -20.50 -2.81 -18.75
C GLU A 87 -20.67 -3.61 -20.05
N GLN A 88 -20.10 -4.81 -20.13
CA GLN A 88 -20.29 -5.72 -21.25
C GLN A 88 -21.76 -6.13 -21.39
N GLY A 89 -22.43 -6.50 -20.30
CA GLY A 89 -23.86 -6.80 -20.28
C GLY A 89 -24.71 -5.63 -20.79
N LYS A 90 -24.49 -4.42 -20.26
CA LYS A 90 -25.17 -3.20 -20.73
C LYS A 90 -24.92 -2.91 -22.22
N LYS A 91 -23.73 -3.23 -22.75
CA LYS A 91 -23.43 -3.09 -24.18
C LYS A 91 -24.21 -4.11 -25.02
N LEU A 92 -24.27 -5.37 -24.58
CA LEU A 92 -25.04 -6.43 -25.24
C LEU A 92 -26.54 -6.10 -25.25
N ASP A 93 -27.11 -5.67 -24.12
CA ASP A 93 -28.52 -5.27 -24.02
C ASP A 93 -28.88 -4.14 -25.00
N LYS A 94 -28.00 -3.12 -25.11
CA LYS A 94 -28.17 -2.02 -26.07
C LYS A 94 -28.12 -2.52 -27.51
N ILE A 95 -27.26 -3.50 -27.82
CA ILE A 95 -27.17 -4.10 -29.16
C ILE A 95 -28.45 -4.89 -29.46
N GLU A 96 -28.94 -5.70 -28.52
CA GLU A 96 -30.18 -6.46 -28.67
C GLU A 96 -31.39 -5.53 -28.84
N ALA A 97 -31.52 -4.49 -28.03
CA ALA A 97 -32.59 -3.51 -28.15
C ALA A 97 -32.56 -2.80 -29.52
N ARG A 98 -31.37 -2.47 -30.05
CA ARG A 98 -31.21 -1.94 -31.42
C ARG A 98 -31.61 -2.96 -32.48
N ARG A 99 -31.22 -4.23 -32.35
CA ARG A 99 -31.60 -5.31 -33.27
C ARG A 99 -33.11 -5.54 -33.29
N LYS A 100 -33.76 -5.63 -32.12
CA LYS A 100 -35.22 -5.78 -31.97
C LYS A 100 -35.98 -4.59 -32.55
N LYS A 101 -35.52 -3.34 -32.34
CA LYS A 101 -36.11 -2.16 -32.97
C LYS A 101 -35.99 -2.21 -34.49
N LYS A 102 -34.83 -2.60 -35.01
CA LYS A 102 -34.59 -2.70 -36.46
C LYS A 102 -35.48 -3.73 -37.13
N GLN A 103 -35.65 -4.92 -36.50
CA GLN A 103 -36.59 -5.95 -36.96
C GLN A 103 -38.06 -5.51 -36.93
N LYS A 104 -38.47 -4.66 -35.95
CA LYS A 104 -39.84 -4.11 -35.91
C LYS A 104 -40.09 -3.00 -36.94
N THR A 105 -39.05 -2.37 -37.47
CA THR A 105 -39.14 -1.28 -38.46
C THR A 105 -38.73 -1.71 -39.87
N ASP A 106 -38.54 -3.00 -40.13
CA ASP A 106 -38.31 -3.52 -41.48
C ASP A 106 -39.63 -3.47 -42.27
N ASP A 107 -39.93 -2.26 -42.73
CA ASP A 107 -40.75 -2.00 -43.91
C ASP A 107 -39.92 -2.43 -45.14
N PRO A 108 -40.40 -3.39 -45.96
CA PRO A 108 -39.64 -3.96 -47.08
C PRO A 108 -39.27 -2.96 -48.18
N SER A 109 -39.74 -1.70 -48.10
CA SER A 109 -39.51 -0.67 -49.11
C SER A 109 -38.25 0.21 -48.90
N ARG A 110 -37.54 0.13 -47.77
CA ARG A 110 -36.46 1.09 -47.43
C ARG A 110 -35.06 0.63 -47.88
N LYS A 111 -34.55 1.21 -48.99
CA LYS A 111 -33.21 0.94 -49.56
C LYS A 111 -32.08 1.03 -48.52
N ARG A 112 -31.38 -0.10 -48.27
CA ARG A 112 -30.19 -0.18 -47.40
C ARG A 112 -29.05 0.67 -47.99
N ARG A 113 -28.63 1.72 -47.26
CA ARG A 113 -27.41 2.48 -47.61
C ARG A 113 -26.18 1.61 -47.35
N GLN A 114 -25.39 1.36 -48.39
CA GLN A 114 -24.11 0.66 -48.27
C GLN A 114 -23.08 1.57 -47.59
N PRO A 115 -22.33 1.08 -46.58
CA PRO A 115 -21.22 1.86 -46.01
C PRO A 115 -20.11 1.99 -47.06
N LYS A 116 -19.64 3.22 -47.29
CA LYS A 116 -18.52 3.50 -48.19
C LYS A 116 -17.23 2.93 -47.58
N GLN A 117 -16.57 1.99 -48.27
CA GLN A 117 -15.21 1.56 -47.92
C GLN A 117 -14.24 2.73 -48.13
N THR A 118 -13.59 3.19 -47.07
CA THR A 118 -12.40 4.05 -47.17
C THR A 118 -11.19 3.19 -47.54
N LYS A 119 -10.47 3.60 -48.58
CA LYS A 119 -9.24 2.93 -49.04
C LYS A 119 -8.15 3.03 -47.95
N PRO A 120 -7.34 1.99 -47.72
CA PRO A 120 -6.21 2.07 -46.80
C PRO A 120 -5.17 3.08 -47.31
N MET A 121 -4.66 3.91 -46.42
CA MET A 121 -3.62 4.91 -46.70
C MET A 121 -2.29 4.18 -46.89
N ASN A 122 -1.64 4.37 -48.03
CA ASN A 122 -0.43 3.66 -48.41
C ASN A 122 0.74 4.07 -47.50
N GLU A 123 1.25 3.16 -46.66
CA GLU A 123 2.38 3.33 -45.73
C GLU A 123 3.76 3.42 -46.43
N GLY A 124 3.82 4.06 -47.60
CA GLY A 124 5.03 4.10 -48.44
C GLY A 124 5.98 5.26 -48.14
N SER A 125 5.51 6.36 -47.54
CA SER A 125 6.31 7.59 -47.41
C SER A 125 6.95 7.81 -46.04
N ASP A 126 6.50 7.12 -44.98
CA ASP A 126 6.94 7.39 -43.60
C ASP A 126 8.18 6.58 -43.17
N LYS A 127 8.51 5.50 -43.89
CA LYS A 127 9.71 4.68 -43.61
C LYS A 127 11.03 5.37 -44.01
N SER A 128 11.00 6.24 -45.02
CA SER A 128 12.17 7.01 -45.44
C SER A 128 12.53 8.10 -44.42
N ALA A 129 11.52 8.80 -43.89
CA ALA A 129 11.70 9.82 -42.87
C ALA A 129 12.26 9.25 -41.55
N ARG A 130 11.75 8.10 -41.10
CA ARG A 130 12.24 7.44 -39.87
C ARG A 130 13.67 6.93 -40.00
N LYS A 131 14.08 6.47 -41.18
CA LYS A 131 15.46 5.99 -41.44
C LYS A 131 16.47 7.15 -41.48
N ALA A 132 16.07 8.31 -42.02
CA ALA A 132 16.91 9.51 -42.04
C ALA A 132 17.15 10.10 -40.65
N VAL A 133 16.13 10.09 -39.78
CA VAL A 133 16.24 10.62 -38.40
C VAL A 133 17.11 9.73 -37.51
N LEU A 134 17.02 8.40 -37.65
CA LEU A 134 17.85 7.45 -36.88
C LEU A 134 19.33 7.44 -37.31
N GLY A 135 19.64 7.80 -38.56
CA GLY A 135 21.02 7.90 -39.05
C GLY A 135 21.75 9.18 -38.64
N ALA A 136 21.04 10.21 -38.18
CA ALA A 136 21.61 11.48 -37.75
C ALA A 136 21.89 11.55 -36.23
N LEU A 137 21.68 10.45 -35.51
CA LEU A 137 21.86 10.33 -34.06
C LEU A 137 23.03 9.42 -33.65
N VAL A 138 23.89 9.05 -34.60
CA VAL A 138 25.20 8.38 -34.39
C VAL A 138 26.29 9.36 -34.80
#